data_AF-A0A8S8XYF4-F1
#
_entry.id   AF-A0A8S8XYF4-F1
#
_cell.length_a   1.000
_cell.length_b   1.000
_cell.length_c   1.000
_cell.angle_alpha   90.00
_cell.angle_beta   90.00
_cell.angle_gamma   90.00
#
_symmetry.space_group_name_H-M   'P 1'
#
loop_
_entity.id
_entity.type
_entity.pdbx_description
1 polymer ?
#
loop_
_entity_poly.entity_id
_entity_poly.type
_entity_poly.pdbx_seq_one_letter_code
_entity_poly.pdbx_strand_id
1 'polypeptide(L)' 'MSSEMSVSQINGKEIYLPDGRLLGVVGETVIDGNQLCATHLFVLDVQMNWLRKGSTLLSLAMG' A
#
# COMPACT_ATOMS: atom_id res chain seq x y z
N MET A 1 21.03 -6.95 -6.81
CA MET A 1 20.73 -6.40 -5.47
C MET A 1 19.29 -6.72 -5.21
N SER A 2 19.00 -7.71 -4.37
CA SER A 2 17.64 -7.96 -3.89
C SER A 2 17.27 -6.77 -3.03
N SER A 3 16.51 -5.84 -3.61
CA SER A 3 16.02 -4.65 -2.91
C SER A 3 14.86 -5.07 -2.02
N GLU A 4 15.15 -5.88 -1.01
CA GLU A 4 14.18 -6.20 0.03
C GLU A 4 13.93 -4.92 0.83
N MET A 5 12.75 -4.33 0.64
CA MET A 5 12.28 -3.25 1.51
C MET A 5 11.72 -3.88 2.78
N SER A 6 12.17 -3.39 3.94
CA SER A 6 11.56 -3.78 5.20
C SER A 6 10.14 -3.20 5.31
N VAL A 7 9.26 -3.87 6.05
CA VAL A 7 7.89 -3.35 6.29
C VAL A 7 7.92 -1.98 6.98
N SER A 8 8.91 -1.73 7.83
CA SER A 8 9.11 -0.39 8.41
C SER A 8 9.43 0.69 7.38
N GLN A 9 9.96 0.34 6.21
CA GLN A 9 10.27 1.28 5.13
C GLN A 9 9.09 1.50 4.18
N ILE A 10 8.09 0.61 4.16
CA ILE A 10 6.93 0.71 3.27
C ILE A 10 5.81 1.56 3.87
N ASN A 11 5.63 1.54 5.19
CA ASN A 11 4.66 2.40 5.87
C ASN A 11 5.04 3.88 5.68
N GLY A 12 4.06 4.72 5.37
CA GLY A 12 4.24 6.13 5.05
C GLY A 12 4.69 6.42 3.62
N LYS A 13 4.86 5.40 2.77
CA LYS A 13 5.20 5.61 1.35
C LYS A 13 3.97 6.01 0.55
N GLU A 14 4.19 6.90 -0.40
CA GLU A 14 3.19 7.27 -1.40
C GLU A 14 3.00 6.13 -2.40
N ILE A 15 1.74 5.82 -2.70
CA ILE A 15 1.36 4.88 -3.74
C ILE A 15 0.86 5.67 -4.93
N TYR A 16 1.37 5.32 -6.10
CA TYR A 16 1.00 5.91 -7.37
C TYR A 16 0.25 4.88 -8.21
N LEU A 17 -0.78 5.34 -8.92
CA LEU A 17 -1.45 4.59 -9.97
C LEU A 17 -0.50 4.41 -11.17
N PRO A 18 -0.73 3.42 -12.04
CA PRO A 18 0.09 3.20 -13.24
C PRO A 18 0.15 4.39 -14.20
N ASP A 19 -0.82 5.30 -14.13
CA ASP A 19 -0.86 6.55 -14.90
C ASP A 19 -0.03 7.70 -14.27
N GLY A 20 0.64 7.43 -13.16
CA GLY A 20 1.48 8.39 -12.43
C GLY A 20 0.73 9.27 -11.44
N ARG A 21 -0.59 9.12 -11.27
CA ARG A 21 -1.35 9.89 -10.28
C ARG A 21 -1.14 9.32 -8.87
N LEU A 22 -1.04 10.21 -7.88
CA LEU A 22 -1.00 9.81 -6.47
C LEU A 22 -2.33 9.14 -6.10
N LEU A 23 -2.26 7.88 -5.67
CA LEU A 23 -3.39 7.17 -5.10
C LEU A 23 -3.59 7.58 -3.65
N GLY A 24 -2.53 7.54 -2.84
CA GLY A 24 -2.56 7.83 -1.41
C GLY A 24 -1.27 7.42 -0.71
N VAL A 25 -1.32 7.18 0.59
CA VAL A 25 -0.15 6.81 1.42
C VAL A 25 -0.38 5.49 2.13
N VAL A 26 0.64 4.62 2.21
CA VAL A 26 0.57 3.40 3.01
C VAL A 26 0.42 3.75 4.49
N GLY A 27 -0.71 3.40 5.10
CA GLY A 27 -0.90 3.48 6.54
C GLY A 27 -0.35 2.26 7.24
N GLU A 28 -0.82 1.07 6.85
CA GLU A 28 -0.49 -0.20 7.49
C GLU A 28 -0.21 -1.30 6.46
N THR A 29 0.54 -2.32 6.86
CA THR A 29 0.89 -3.46 6.01
C THR A 29 0.44 -4.76 6.67
N VAL A 30 -0.28 -5.59 5.93
CA VAL A 30 -0.69 -6.93 6.38
C VAL A 30 0.41 -7.92 6.02
N ILE A 31 0.89 -8.64 7.04
CA ILE A 31 1.91 -9.68 6.89
C ILE A 31 1.25 -11.04 7.07
N ASP A 32 1.49 -11.97 6.15
CA ASP A 32 1.18 -13.38 6.37
C ASP A 32 2.19 -13.96 7.37
N GLY A 33 1.71 -14.39 8.53
CA GLY A 33 2.55 -14.95 9.59
C GLY A 33 3.24 -16.28 9.21
N ASN A 34 2.73 -17.01 8.22
CA ASN A 34 3.33 -18.27 7.76
C ASN A 34 4.48 -18.03 6.77
N GLN A 35 4.28 -17.12 5.82
CA GLN A 35 5.25 -16.82 4.77
C GLN A 35 6.19 -15.66 5.12
N LEU A 36 5.88 -14.90 6.19
CA LEU A 36 6.58 -13.68 6.60
C LEU A 36 6.70 -12.65 5.47
N CYS A 37 5.70 -12.59 4.60
CA CYS A 37 5.64 -11.68 3.47
C CYS A 37 4.48 -10.68 3.59
N ALA A 38 4.67 -9.47 3.06
CA ALA A 38 3.60 -8.49 2.95
C ALA A 38 2.62 -8.92 1.87
N THR A 39 1.33 -9.02 2.20
CA THR A 39 0.29 -9.48 1.27
C THR A 39 -0.65 -8.37 0.85
N HIS A 40 -0.91 -7.40 1.73
CA HIS A 40 -1.84 -6.30 1.50
C HIS A 40 -1.33 -5.00 2.13
N LEU A 41 -1.71 -3.87 1.55
CA LEU A 41 -1.40 -2.53 2.06
C LEU A 41 -2.71 -1.78 2.34
N PHE A 42 -2.80 -1.18 3.51
CA PHE A 42 -3.85 -0.23 3.82
C PHE A 42 -3.42 1.15 3.36
N VAL A 43 -4.23 1.78 2.51
CA VAL A 43 -3.92 3.08 1.92
C VAL A 43 -4.83 4.15 2.52
N LEU A 44 -4.22 5.19 3.04
CA LEU A 44 -4.85 6.38 3.61
C LEU A 44 -4.84 7.52 2.59
N ASP A 45 -5.66 8.54 2.87
CA ASP A 45 -5.76 9.78 2.08
C ASP A 45 -5.95 9.55 0.59
N VAL A 46 -6.80 8.58 0.25
CA VAL A 46 -7.03 8.18 -1.14
C VAL A 46 -7.62 9.34 -1.94
N GLN A 47 -6.83 9.95 -2.83
CA GLN A 47 -7.19 11.13 -3.64
C GLN A 47 -8.04 10.76 -4.87
N MET A 48 -8.84 9.71 -4.76
CA MET A 48 -9.66 9.23 -5.87
C MET A 48 -11.05 9.81 -5.74
N ASN A 49 -11.37 10.73 -6.65
CA ASN A 49 -12.66 11.40 -6.83
C ASN A 49 -13.87 10.46 -7.03
N TRP A 50 -13.64 9.16 -7.23
CA TRP A 50 -14.67 8.11 -7.35
C TRP A 50 -14.82 7.23 -6.11
N LEU A 51 -13.86 7.26 -5.18
CA LEU A 51 -13.93 6.59 -3.89
C LEU A 51 -14.44 7.61 -2.86
N ARG A 52 -15.44 7.23 -2.06
CA ARG A 52 -15.89 8.06 -0.94
C ARG A 52 -14.71 8.33 -0.01
N LYS A 53 -14.53 9.59 0.42
CA LYS A 53 -13.56 9.98 1.46
C LYS A 53 -13.63 8.99 2.62
N GLY A 54 -12.58 8.20 2.80
CA GLY A 54 -12.49 7.15 3.82
C GLY A 54 -11.25 6.27 3.63
N SER A 55 -10.83 5.59 4.68
CA SER A 55 -9.78 4.58 4.63
C SER A 55 -10.29 3.38 3.82
N THR A 56 -9.65 3.11 2.67
CA THR A 56 -10.03 2.00 1.78
C THR A 56 -8.95 0.92 1.85
N LEU A 57 -9.37 -0.31 2.12
CA LEU A 57 -8.49 -1.47 2.04
C LEU A 57 -8.22 -1.75 0.55
N LEU A 58 -7.03 -1.41 0.09
CA LEU A 58 -6.57 -1.69 -1.27
C LEU A 58 -5.65 -2.91 -1.21
N SER A 59 -6.21 -4.06 -1.59
CA SER A 59 -5.41 -5.27 -1.81
C SER A 59 -4.53 -5.07 -3.05
N LEU A 60 -3.40 -4.39 -2.90
CA LEU A 60 -2.30 -4.47 -3.85
C LEU A 60 -1.68 -5.85 -3.67
N ALA A 61 -2.08 -6.79 -4.52
CA ALA A 61 -1.40 -8.07 -4.62
C ALA A 61 0.03 -7.80 -5.09
N MET A 62 0.97 -7.81 -4.13
CA MET A 62 2.40 -7.71 -4.40
C MET A 62 2.82 -9.03 -5.03
N GLY A 63 2.94 -9.04 -6.36
CA GLY A 63 3.44 -10.17 -7.16
C GLY A 63 4.96 -10.16 -7.27
#